data_AF-A0A2S5MTV3-F1
#
_entry.id   AF-A0A2S5MTV3-F1
#
_cell.length_a   1.000
_cell.length_b   1.000
_cell.length_c   1.000
_cell.angle_alpha   90.00
_cell.angle_beta   90.00
_cell.angle_gamma   90.00
#
_symmetry.space_group_name_H-M   'P 1'
#
loop_
_entity.id
_entity.type
_entity.pdbx_description
1 polymer ?
#
loop_
_entity_poly.entity_id
_entity_poly.type
_entity_poly.pdbx_seq_one_letter_code
_entity_poly.pdbx_strand_id
1 'polypeptide(L)'
;MESSVAHFNDALSSLHTALVDSRNGYEEAAKDAGKTGLVSLYEEMIALRRQSIAELEPLLIKAGLTPDTGGSFMSTVHRTIISFQSMLTDLDETVLPGFIDGEKRILETYDEAIAQSGDPDREVLTRQRAELIERIAEMERRAQKAA
;
A
#
# COMPACT_ATOMS: atom_id res chain seq x y z
N MET A 1 -13.39 20.76 14.03
CA MET A 1 -12.92 19.51 14.67
C MET A 1 -13.55 18.29 13.99
N GLU A 2 -14.88 18.24 13.86
CA GLU A 2 -15.58 17.13 13.15
C GLU A 2 -15.12 16.91 11.70
N SER A 3 -14.89 17.98 10.93
CA SER A 3 -14.37 17.86 9.55
C SER A 3 -12.95 17.26 9.49
N SER A 4 -12.06 17.58 10.43
CA SER A 4 -10.69 17.03 10.44
C SER A 4 -10.67 15.52 10.74
N VAL A 5 -11.59 15.06 11.59
CA VAL A 5 -11.73 13.63 11.91
C VAL A 5 -12.28 12.87 10.70
N ALA A 6 -13.27 13.43 10.00
CA ALA A 6 -13.78 12.85 8.76
C ALA A 6 -12.68 12.73 7.69
N HIS A 7 -11.87 13.78 7.51
CA HIS A 7 -10.76 13.74 6.55
C HIS A 7 -9.69 12.71 6.92
N PHE A 8 -9.39 12.52 8.20
CA PHE A 8 -8.47 11.48 8.64
C PHE A 8 -9.03 10.07 8.38
N ASN A 9 -10.31 9.84 8.70
CA ASN A 9 -10.98 8.56 8.48
C ASN A 9 -11.00 8.16 7.01
N ASP A 10 -11.26 9.11 6.12
CA ASP A 10 -11.25 8.90 4.67
C ASP A 10 -9.83 8.59 4.16
N ALA A 11 -8.82 9.33 4.63
CA ALA A 11 -7.43 9.10 4.26
C ALA A 11 -6.91 7.75 4.77
N LEU A 12 -7.22 7.39 6.02
CA LEU A 12 -6.84 6.11 6.62
C LEU A 12 -7.51 4.92 5.92
N SER A 13 -8.79 5.05 5.57
CA SER A 13 -9.50 4.05 4.76
C SER A 13 -8.85 3.89 3.40
N SER A 14 -8.51 5.01 2.76
CA SER A 14 -7.88 4.99 1.43
C SER A 14 -6.51 4.31 1.45
N LEU A 15 -5.70 4.61 2.46
CA LEU A 15 -4.42 3.94 2.67
C LEU A 15 -4.61 2.43 2.87
N HIS A 16 -5.53 2.02 3.74
CA HIS A 16 -5.80 0.61 3.99
C HIS A 16 -6.22 -0.13 2.72
N THR A 17 -7.16 0.41 1.95
CA THR A 17 -7.58 -0.19 0.66
C THR A 17 -6.42 -0.31 -0.32
N ALA A 18 -5.59 0.72 -0.44
CA ALA A 18 -4.41 0.68 -1.32
C ALA A 18 -3.40 -0.40 -0.89
N LEU A 19 -3.19 -0.59 0.41
CA LEU A 19 -2.32 -1.66 0.94
C LEU A 19 -2.89 -3.06 0.66
N VAL A 20 -4.20 -3.24 0.82
CA VAL A 20 -4.88 -4.51 0.51
C VAL A 20 -4.79 -4.84 -0.99
N ASP A 21 -5.06 -3.85 -1.85
CA ASP A 21 -4.98 -4.02 -3.30
C ASP A 21 -3.53 -4.33 -3.76
N SER A 22 -2.54 -3.64 -3.18
CA SER A 22 -1.12 -3.93 -3.42
C SER A 22 -0.72 -5.34 -2.98
N ARG A 23 -1.16 -5.79 -1.80
CA ARG A 23 -0.95 -7.18 -1.34
C ARG A 23 -1.48 -8.18 -2.35
N ASN A 24 -2.72 -7.99 -2.80
CA ASN A 24 -3.36 -8.88 -3.77
C ASN A 24 -2.61 -8.86 -5.11
N GLY A 25 -2.12 -7.70 -5.55
CA GLY A 25 -1.26 -7.57 -6.74
C GLY A 25 0.05 -8.35 -6.64
N TYR A 26 0.74 -8.26 -5.49
CA TYR A 26 1.95 -9.06 -5.26
C TYR A 26 1.66 -10.55 -5.13
N GLU A 27 0.56 -10.96 -4.47
CA GLU A 27 0.15 -12.37 -4.37
C GLU A 27 -0.16 -12.96 -5.75
N GLU A 28 -0.77 -12.18 -6.65
CA GLU A 28 -0.99 -12.60 -8.03
C GLU A 28 0.33 -12.71 -8.79
N ALA A 29 1.18 -11.68 -8.72
CA ALA A 29 2.48 -11.69 -9.37
C ALA A 29 3.37 -12.85 -8.89
N ALA A 30 3.27 -13.24 -7.62
CA ALA A 30 4.01 -14.37 -7.05
C ALA A 30 3.59 -15.73 -7.63
N LYS A 31 2.32 -15.90 -8.06
CA LYS A 31 1.86 -17.14 -8.70
C LYS A 31 2.54 -17.36 -10.06
N ASP A 32 2.81 -16.28 -10.78
CA ASP A 32 3.40 -16.31 -12.12
C ASP A 32 4.92 -16.08 -12.13
N ALA A 33 5.53 -15.83 -10.95
CA ALA A 33 6.93 -15.41 -10.78
C ALA A 33 8.00 -16.47 -11.08
N GLY A 34 7.62 -17.66 -11.56
CA GLY A 34 8.53 -18.79 -11.79
C GLY A 34 9.65 -18.55 -12.80
N LYS A 35 9.66 -17.41 -13.51
CA LYS A 35 10.64 -17.07 -14.55
C LYS A 35 11.43 -15.78 -14.30
N THR A 36 11.03 -14.93 -13.35
CA THR A 36 11.58 -13.56 -13.22
C THR A 36 12.64 -13.41 -12.13
N GLY A 37 12.82 -14.42 -11.26
CA GLY A 37 13.73 -14.30 -10.10
C GLY A 37 13.26 -13.29 -9.03
N LEU A 38 12.04 -12.76 -9.16
CA LEU A 38 11.47 -11.75 -8.27
C LEU A 38 10.62 -12.34 -7.14
N VAL A 39 10.49 -13.67 -7.05
CA VAL A 39 9.68 -14.37 -6.03
C VAL A 39 9.96 -13.83 -4.62
N SER A 40 11.24 -13.74 -4.24
CA SER A 40 11.62 -13.24 -2.91
C SER A 40 11.22 -11.78 -2.69
N LEU A 41 11.27 -10.94 -3.72
CA LEU A 41 10.78 -9.56 -3.62
C LEU A 41 9.28 -9.54 -3.34
N TYR A 42 8.51 -10.34 -4.08
CA TYR A 42 7.06 -10.38 -3.92
C TYR A 42 6.68 -10.90 -2.54
N GLU A 43 7.32 -11.96 -2.04
CA GLU A 43 7.12 -12.49 -0.69
C GLU A 43 7.44 -11.45 0.40
N GLU A 44 8.56 -10.73 0.26
CA GLU A 44 8.94 -9.63 1.17
C GLU A 44 7.85 -8.53 1.19
N MET A 45 7.36 -8.12 0.02
CA MET A 45 6.33 -7.09 -0.08
C MET A 45 4.97 -7.57 0.45
N ILE A 46 4.58 -8.82 0.21
CA ILE A 46 3.36 -9.42 0.79
C ILE A 46 3.43 -9.41 2.32
N ALA A 47 4.57 -9.81 2.89
CA ALA A 47 4.77 -9.80 4.34
C ALA A 47 4.67 -8.38 4.93
N LEU A 48 5.32 -7.41 4.29
CA LEU A 48 5.24 -6.00 4.66
C LEU A 48 3.81 -5.47 4.64
N ARG A 49 3.03 -5.80 3.60
CA ARG A 49 1.63 -5.41 3.48
C ARG A 49 0.78 -6.00 4.58
N ARG A 50 0.93 -7.29 4.87
CA ARG A 50 0.18 -7.97 5.93
C ARG A 50 0.43 -7.33 7.29
N GLN A 51 1.69 -7.02 7.61
CA GLN A 51 2.03 -6.31 8.84
C GLN A 51 1.40 -4.92 8.86
N SER A 52 1.57 -4.14 7.78
CA SER A 52 1.06 -2.76 7.73
C SER A 52 -0.46 -2.71 7.88
N ILE A 53 -1.19 -3.59 7.18
CA ILE A 53 -2.66 -3.72 7.26
C ILE A 53 -3.08 -4.03 8.71
N ALA A 54 -2.48 -5.05 9.33
CA ALA A 54 -2.80 -5.45 10.70
C ALA A 54 -2.54 -4.33 11.73
N GLU A 55 -1.55 -3.47 11.47
CA GLU A 55 -1.28 -2.30 12.31
C GLU A 55 -2.30 -1.16 12.11
N LEU A 56 -2.93 -1.03 10.93
CA LEU A 56 -3.94 0.00 10.65
C LEU A 56 -5.36 -0.40 11.06
N GLU A 57 -5.68 -1.70 11.07
CA GLU A 57 -7.02 -2.20 11.45
C GLU A 57 -7.50 -1.68 12.82
N PRO A 58 -6.69 -1.65 13.90
CA PRO A 58 -7.12 -1.07 15.18
C PRO A 58 -7.44 0.42 15.10
N LEU A 59 -6.73 1.18 14.27
CA LEU A 59 -6.96 2.63 14.08
C LEU A 59 -8.30 2.85 13.36
N LEU A 60 -8.60 2.04 12.34
CA LEU A 60 -9.88 2.05 11.63
C LEU A 60 -11.05 1.71 12.58
N ILE A 61 -10.91 0.66 13.39
CA ILE A 61 -11.94 0.25 14.35
C ILE A 61 -12.17 1.35 15.39
N LYS A 62 -11.11 1.96 15.92
CA LYS A 62 -11.19 3.11 16.84
C LYS A 62 -11.89 4.31 16.20
N ALA A 63 -11.75 4.48 14.89
CA ALA A 63 -12.44 5.50 14.10
C ALA A 63 -13.91 5.16 13.76
N GLY A 64 -14.41 4.00 14.18
CA GLY A 64 -15.77 3.53 13.89
C GLY A 64 -15.94 2.97 12.47
N LEU A 65 -14.83 2.62 11.81
CA LEU A 65 -14.80 2.07 10.46
C LEU A 65 -14.61 0.55 10.52
N THR A 66 -15.13 -0.15 9.52
CA THR A 66 -14.96 -1.61 9.39
C THR A 66 -13.89 -1.90 8.34
N PRO A 67 -12.74 -2.50 8.72
CA PRO A 67 -11.75 -2.93 7.75
C PRO A 67 -12.33 -4.03 6.84
N ASP A 68 -12.14 -3.90 5.53
CA ASP A 68 -12.37 -5.00 4.60
C ASP A 68 -11.03 -5.63 4.22
N THR A 69 -10.87 -6.90 4.59
CA THR A 69 -9.66 -7.70 4.40
C THR A 69 -9.61 -8.42 3.05
N GLY A 70 -10.73 -8.45 2.32
CA GLY A 70 -10.89 -9.18 1.06
C GLY A 70 -10.51 -8.38 -0.19
N GLY A 71 -10.24 -7.08 -0.08
CA GLY A 71 -9.92 -6.20 -1.22
C GLY A 71 -11.14 -5.78 -2.03
N SER A 72 -12.34 -6.09 -1.56
CA SER A 72 -13.60 -5.59 -2.10
C SER A 72 -14.15 -4.55 -1.14
N PHE A 73 -13.48 -3.39 -1.10
CA PHE A 73 -13.85 -2.30 -0.20
C PHE A 73 -15.17 -1.69 -0.70
N MET A 74 -16.30 -2.29 -0.32
CA MET A 74 -17.58 -1.58 -0.29
C MET A 74 -17.60 -0.78 1.00
N SER A 75 -16.91 0.36 1.04
CA SER A 75 -17.17 1.35 2.08
C SER A 75 -17.84 2.58 1.49
N THR A 76 -18.60 3.26 2.35
CA THR A 76 -19.30 4.51 2.11
C THR A 76 -18.34 5.70 1.89
N VAL A 77 -17.02 5.47 1.93
CA VAL A 77 -15.99 6.50 1.70
C VAL A 77 -15.94 6.84 0.21
N HIS A 78 -16.23 8.11 -0.11
CA HIS A 78 -16.47 8.60 -1.47
C HIS A 78 -15.21 8.79 -2.34
N ARG A 79 -14.07 8.19 -2.00
CA ARG A 79 -12.80 8.45 -2.70
C ARG A 79 -12.46 7.35 -3.70
N THR A 80 -12.25 7.73 -4.96
CA THR A 80 -11.71 6.83 -5.98
C THR A 80 -10.23 6.61 -5.73
N ILE A 81 -9.85 5.36 -5.44
CA ILE A 81 -8.46 4.92 -5.37
C ILE A 81 -8.14 4.29 -6.71
N ILE A 82 -7.02 4.68 -7.33
CA ILE A 82 -6.54 3.99 -8.52
C ILE A 82 -5.98 2.65 -8.06
N SER A 83 -6.48 1.54 -8.62
CA SER A 83 -6.01 0.21 -8.28
C SER A 83 -4.52 0.06 -8.60
N PHE A 84 -3.75 -0.45 -7.64
CA PHE A 84 -2.38 -0.89 -7.83
C PHE A 84 -2.31 -1.97 -8.92
N GLN A 85 -3.26 -2.93 -8.91
CA GLN A 85 -3.30 -3.97 -9.94
C GLN A 85 -3.50 -3.39 -11.34
N SER A 86 -4.31 -2.34 -11.49
CA SER A 86 -4.51 -1.69 -12.81
C SER A 86 -3.28 -0.90 -13.29
N MET A 87 -2.33 -0.60 -12.41
CA MET A 87 -1.05 0.04 -12.77
C MET A 87 -0.02 -0.95 -13.31
N LEU A 88 -0.18 -2.24 -13.02
CA LEU A 88 0.65 -3.31 -13.58
C LEU A 88 0.17 -3.61 -15.01
N THR A 89 0.58 -2.76 -15.96
CA THR A 89 0.33 -2.97 -17.39
C THR A 89 1.40 -3.88 -17.97
N ASP A 90 0.98 -5.00 -18.56
CA ASP A 90 1.78 -6.03 -19.25
C ASP A 90 3.06 -6.49 -18.51
N LEU A 91 2.96 -7.65 -17.84
CA LEU A 91 4.03 -8.31 -17.06
C LEU A 91 5.18 -8.88 -17.93
N ASP A 92 5.74 -8.12 -18.88
CA ASP A 92 6.99 -8.46 -19.58
C ASP A 92 8.21 -7.82 -18.88
N GLU A 93 9.44 -7.95 -19.42
CA GLU A 93 10.76 -7.59 -18.82
C GLU A 93 10.87 -6.24 -18.06
N THR A 94 9.87 -5.37 -18.15
CA THR A 94 9.69 -4.10 -17.45
C THR A 94 8.78 -4.14 -16.21
N VAL A 95 8.62 -5.30 -15.55
CA VAL A 95 7.74 -5.46 -14.37
C VAL A 95 8.14 -4.56 -13.19
N LEU A 96 9.43 -4.45 -12.86
CA LEU A 96 9.92 -3.69 -11.69
C LEU A 96 9.56 -2.18 -11.70
N PRO A 97 9.76 -1.44 -12.81
CA PRO A 97 9.31 -0.05 -12.93
C PRO A 97 7.83 0.15 -12.59
N GLY A 98 6.94 -0.72 -13.09
CA GLY A 98 5.50 -0.63 -12.81
C GLY A 98 5.19 -0.81 -11.32
N PHE A 99 5.86 -1.76 -10.67
CA PHE A 99 5.80 -1.90 -9.22
C PHE A 99 6.28 -0.64 -8.49
N ILE A 100 7.46 -0.11 -8.84
CA ILE A 100 8.01 1.09 -8.22
C ILE A 100 7.04 2.29 -8.33
N ASP A 101 6.40 2.48 -9.47
CA ASP A 101 5.43 3.55 -9.68
C ASP A 101 4.12 3.34 -8.88
N GLY A 102 3.65 2.10 -8.76
CA GLY A 102 2.54 1.75 -7.88
C GLY A 102 2.86 2.06 -6.42
N GLU A 103 4.08 1.75 -6.00
CA GLU A 103 4.55 1.97 -4.64
C GLU A 103 4.72 3.45 -4.29
N LYS A 104 5.19 4.26 -5.24
CA LYS A 104 5.25 5.72 -5.07
C LYS A 104 3.86 6.34 -4.89
N ARG A 105 2.81 5.80 -5.52
CA ARG A 105 1.43 6.26 -5.28
C ARG A 105 0.90 5.85 -3.92
N ILE A 106 1.33 4.71 -3.36
CA ILE A 106 1.01 4.34 -1.97
C ILE A 106 1.72 5.29 -0.98
N LEU A 107 2.92 5.79 -1.30
CA LEU A 107 3.54 6.83 -0.48
C LEU A 107 2.68 8.11 -0.42
N GLU A 108 2.02 8.48 -1.52
CA GLU A 108 1.11 9.64 -1.54
C GLU A 108 -0.09 9.43 -0.59
N THR A 109 -0.64 8.22 -0.51
CA THR A 109 -1.74 7.93 0.44
C THR A 109 -1.27 7.92 1.90
N TYR A 110 -0.02 7.52 2.17
CA TYR A 110 0.62 7.73 3.47
C TYR A 110 0.76 9.21 3.80
N ASP A 111 1.25 10.03 2.87
CA ASP A 111 1.43 11.47 3.06
C ASP A 111 0.11 12.17 3.40
N GLU A 112 -0.97 11.81 2.72
CA GLU A 112 -2.31 12.30 3.00
C GLU A 112 -2.80 11.89 4.39
N ALA A 113 -2.66 10.61 4.77
CA ALA A 113 -3.06 10.13 6.09
C ALA A 113 -2.25 10.81 7.21
N ILE A 114 -0.94 10.99 7.03
CA ILE A 114 -0.05 11.67 7.99
C ILE A 114 -0.47 13.13 8.17
N ALA A 115 -0.78 13.85 7.08
CA ALA A 115 -1.21 15.24 7.12
C ALA A 115 -2.50 15.45 7.93
N GLN A 116 -3.40 14.46 7.94
CA GLN A 116 -4.67 14.50 8.68
C GLN A 116 -4.61 13.87 10.07
N SER A 117 -3.53 13.14 10.39
CA SER A 117 -3.38 12.41 11.65
C SER A 117 -3.06 13.32 12.85
N GLY A 118 -3.35 12.84 14.05
CA GLY A 118 -2.76 13.33 15.31
C GLY A 118 -1.89 12.25 15.96
N ASP A 119 -1.19 12.60 17.02
CA ASP A 119 -0.46 11.61 17.81
C ASP A 119 -1.45 10.79 18.65
N PRO A 120 -1.25 9.46 18.83
CA PRO A 120 -0.09 8.66 18.42
C PRO A 120 -0.19 8.05 17.00
N ASP A 121 -1.33 8.19 16.32
CA ASP A 121 -1.60 7.52 15.05
C ASP A 121 -0.58 7.93 13.96
N ARG A 122 -0.10 9.18 14.01
CA ARG A 122 0.97 9.71 13.16
C ARG A 122 2.28 8.92 13.25
N GLU A 123 2.64 8.41 14.42
CA GLU A 123 3.90 7.67 14.63
C GLU A 123 3.90 6.35 13.84
N VAL A 124 2.78 5.64 13.86
CA VAL A 124 2.59 4.39 13.11
C VAL A 124 2.69 4.66 11.61
N LEU A 125 1.97 5.68 11.11
CA LEU A 125 1.97 6.03 9.70
C LEU A 125 3.36 6.47 9.21
N THR A 126 4.07 7.28 9.99
CA THR A 126 5.41 7.76 9.64
C THR A 126 6.43 6.63 9.60
N ARG A 127 6.35 5.68 10.55
CA ARG A 127 7.21 4.49 10.56
C ARG A 127 6.99 3.62 9.32
N GLN A 128 5.75 3.28 9.01
CA GLN A 128 5.44 2.45 7.84
C GLN A 128 5.84 3.13 6.53
N ARG A 129 5.62 4.44 6.42
CA ARG A 129 6.06 5.23 5.26
C ARG A 129 7.58 5.18 5.08
N ALA A 130 8.35 5.30 6.16
CA ALA A 130 9.81 5.23 6.11
C ALA A 130 10.28 3.85 5.63
N GLU A 131 9.67 2.77 6.14
CA GLU A 131 9.95 1.41 5.67
C GLU A 131 9.63 1.23 4.18
N LEU A 132 8.52 1.80 3.70
CA LEU A 132 8.17 1.75 2.28
C LEU A 132 9.18 2.48 1.39
N ILE A 133 9.72 3.62 1.83
CA ILE A 133 10.78 4.35 1.11
C ILE A 133 12.02 3.47 0.95
N GLU A 134 12.44 2.77 2.00
CA GLU A 134 13.59 1.86 1.95
C GLU A 134 13.38 0.73 0.95
N ARG A 135 12.16 0.18 0.87
CA ARG A 135 11.79 -0.87 -0.08
C ARG A 135 11.77 -0.39 -1.52
N ILE A 136 11.24 0.81 -1.77
CA ILE A 136 11.28 1.44 -3.09
C ILE A 136 12.73 1.64 -3.54
N ALA A 137 13.60 2.15 -2.66
CA ALA A 137 15.01 2.34 -2.97
C ALA A 137 15.73 1.01 -3.27
N GLU A 138 15.37 -0.09 -2.59
CA GLU A 138 15.86 -1.43 -2.92
C GLU A 138 15.37 -1.89 -4.29
N MET A 139 14.08 -1.73 -4.62
CA MET A 139 13.53 -2.07 -5.93
C MET A 139 14.19 -1.29 -7.06
N GLU A 140 14.42 0.02 -6.88
CA GLU A 140 15.14 0.87 -7.84
C GLU A 140 16.58 0.38 -8.06
N ARG A 141 17.29 0.01 -6.98
CA ARG A 141 18.63 -0.56 -7.08
C ARG A 141 18.65 -1.91 -7.80
N ARG A 142 17.62 -2.75 -7.62
CA ARG A 142 17.48 -4.02 -8.37
C ARG A 142 17.22 -3.76 -9.85
N ALA A 143 16.33 -2.81 -10.18
CA ALA A 143 16.02 -2.44 -11.56
C ALA A 143 17.25 -1.93 -12.32
N GLN A 144 18.09 -1.10 -11.67
CA GLN A 144 19.33 -0.59 -12.27
C GLN A 144 20.37 -1.68 -12.56
N LYS A 145 20.41 -2.76 -11.77
CA LYS A 145 21.36 -3.87 -11.97
C LYS A 145 20.91 -4.87 -13.04
N ALA A 146 19.62 -4.86 -13.38
CA ALA A 146 19.04 -5.74 -14.38
C ALA A 146 19.02 -5.13 -15.78
N ALA A 147 19.29 -3.83 -15.90
CA ALA A 147 19.45 -3.07 -17.15
C ALA A 147 20.88 -3.16 -17.69
#